data_AF-A0A839P8Y9-F1
#
_entry.id   AF-A0A839P8Y9-F1
#
_cell.length_a   1.000
_cell.length_b   1.000
_cell.length_c   1.000
_cell.angle_alpha   90.00
_cell.angle_beta   90.00
_cell.angle_gamma   90.00
#
_symmetry.space_group_name_H-M   'P 1'
#
loop_
_entity.id
_entity.type
_entity.pdbx_description
1 polymer ?
#
loop_
_entity_poly.entity_id
_entity_poly.type
_entity_poly.pdbx_seq_one_letter_code
_entity_poly.pdbx_strand_id
1 'polypeptide(L)'
;MTHHDMPASADAAACPLEPTGLWVRATASRPRRHRDGWLFDLQALDPTRSGRLTAFMSADFTQQVEQASGIMLHEEDLVGDHTVLLTLTVDPLLGLTGRIIGLDRGLMLRAWAERDAQVREALDANGLWERQRELPMPRRLRRVFLIEPDDGAPHAIGDGLARWNELGMIALIRHPLAFEEPGAVAALHSAFDAANDQFDWGTLDAVIVEPGTGFAFRALSDPGLAQRLCEFPVPILTRRTRPVTLLDGLAFRSFDTARDLAALLIEILHRELREADRPRLEAIARELGPAPAAEDRPVNGAALFD
;
A
#
# COMPACT_ATOMS: atom_id res chain seq x y z
N MET A 1 -50.84 -38.53 -7.05
CA MET A 1 -49.78 -38.97 -7.98
C MET A 1 -49.42 -37.76 -8.82
N THR A 2 -48.25 -37.15 -8.74
CA THR A 2 -46.94 -37.61 -8.24
C THR A 2 -46.13 -36.40 -7.78
N HIS A 3 -45.45 -36.60 -6.65
CA HIS A 3 -44.31 -35.86 -6.09
C HIS A 3 -43.44 -35.12 -7.12
N HIS A 4 -43.07 -33.89 -6.79
CA HIS A 4 -41.80 -33.31 -7.21
C HIS A 4 -40.99 -32.99 -5.96
N ASP A 5 -39.81 -33.60 -5.91
CA ASP A 5 -38.87 -33.55 -4.82
C ASP A 5 -38.30 -32.15 -4.60
N MET A 6 -38.28 -31.75 -3.33
CA MET A 6 -37.36 -30.78 -2.79
C MET A 6 -35.99 -31.45 -2.59
N PRO A 7 -34.88 -30.81 -2.95
CA PRO A 7 -33.65 -30.94 -2.20
C PRO A 7 -33.55 -29.77 -1.22
N ALA A 8 -33.58 -30.11 0.06
CA ALA A 8 -33.11 -29.26 1.12
C ALA A 8 -31.58 -29.16 1.06
N SER A 9 -31.06 -27.95 0.86
CA SER A 9 -29.81 -27.49 1.47
C SER A 9 -29.85 -25.97 1.53
N ALA A 10 -30.58 -25.45 2.51
CA ALA A 10 -30.54 -24.05 2.89
C ALA A 10 -29.21 -23.80 3.62
N ASP A 11 -28.12 -23.67 2.86
CA ASP A 11 -26.81 -23.13 3.31
C ASP A 11 -25.93 -22.81 2.08
N ALA A 12 -26.53 -22.20 1.05
CA ALA A 12 -25.76 -21.52 0.03
C ALA A 12 -25.59 -20.07 0.48
N ALA A 13 -24.35 -19.73 0.81
CA ALA A 13 -23.89 -18.40 1.22
C ALA A 13 -24.65 -17.28 0.52
N ALA A 14 -25.09 -16.30 1.29
CA ALA A 14 -25.59 -15.04 0.78
C ALA A 14 -24.51 -14.38 -0.09
N CYS A 15 -24.49 -14.69 -1.39
CA CYS A 15 -23.89 -13.80 -2.37
C CYS A 15 -24.67 -12.49 -2.25
N PRO A 16 -24.01 -11.35 -1.95
CA PRO A 16 -24.67 -10.06 -2.08
C PRO A 16 -25.15 -9.98 -3.54
N LEU A 17 -26.45 -9.74 -3.71
CA LEU A 17 -27.04 -9.51 -5.02
C LEU A 17 -26.24 -8.38 -5.67
N GLU A 18 -25.46 -8.67 -6.72
CA GLU A 18 -24.86 -7.62 -7.52
C GLU A 18 -26.01 -6.71 -8.00
N PRO A 19 -25.98 -5.40 -7.71
CA PRO A 19 -27.01 -4.52 -8.23
C PRO A 19 -27.00 -4.65 -9.75
N THR A 20 -28.18 -4.91 -10.33
CA THR A 20 -28.36 -5.04 -11.79
C THR A 20 -28.17 -3.65 -12.42
N GLY A 21 -26.90 -3.27 -12.57
CA GLY A 21 -26.45 -1.98 -13.09
C GLY A 21 -25.90 -2.12 -14.51
N LEU A 22 -25.97 -1.03 -15.26
CA LEU A 22 -25.41 -0.91 -16.59
C LEU A 22 -24.20 0.03 -16.53
N TRP A 23 -23.05 -0.46 -16.98
CA TRP A 23 -21.89 0.41 -17.21
C TRP A 23 -22.15 1.25 -18.46
N VAL A 24 -22.20 2.56 -18.28
CA VAL A 24 -22.41 3.52 -19.36
C VAL A 24 -21.22 4.45 -19.41
N ARG A 25 -20.70 4.63 -20.62
CA ARG A 25 -19.69 5.65 -20.90
C ARG A 25 -20.38 6.85 -21.51
N ALA A 26 -20.30 7.99 -20.83
CA ALA A 26 -21.02 9.21 -21.21
C ALA A 26 -20.21 10.45 -20.84
N THR A 27 -20.46 11.55 -21.54
CA THR A 27 -20.00 12.87 -21.11
C THR A 27 -20.97 13.37 -20.05
N ALA A 28 -20.50 13.48 -18.81
CA ALA A 28 -21.22 14.11 -17.73
C ALA A 28 -21.07 15.63 -17.81
N SER A 29 -22.18 16.34 -17.73
CA SER A 29 -22.22 17.79 -17.82
C SER A 29 -23.22 18.37 -16.84
N ARG A 30 -22.99 19.63 -16.46
CA ARG A 30 -23.87 20.42 -15.57
C ARG A 30 -24.24 19.72 -14.26
N PRO A 31 -23.27 19.26 -13.46
CA PRO A 31 -23.55 18.92 -12.08
C PRO A 31 -24.36 20.02 -11.40
N ARG A 32 -25.51 19.65 -10.85
CA ARG A 32 -26.34 20.52 -10.04
C ARG A 32 -26.45 19.90 -8.67
N ARG A 33 -26.08 20.67 -7.65
CA ARG A 33 -26.27 20.26 -6.27
C ARG A 33 -27.77 20.16 -5.98
N HIS A 34 -28.22 18.97 -5.58
CA HIS A 34 -29.56 18.69 -5.10
C HIS A 34 -29.49 18.52 -3.57
N ARG A 35 -30.63 18.61 -2.88
CA ARG A 35 -30.65 18.55 -1.41
C ARG A 35 -30.01 17.27 -0.83
N ASP A 36 -30.07 16.18 -1.59
CA ASP A 36 -29.65 14.83 -1.18
C ASP A 36 -28.48 14.26 -2.03
N GLY A 37 -27.78 15.10 -2.81
CA GLY A 37 -26.68 14.65 -3.66
C GLY A 37 -26.45 15.51 -4.90
N TRP A 38 -26.05 14.89 -5.99
CA TRP A 38 -25.70 15.54 -7.25
C TRP A 38 -26.55 15.03 -8.41
N LEU A 39 -27.00 15.94 -9.26
CA LEU A 39 -27.70 15.64 -10.52
C LEU A 39 -26.79 16.00 -11.70
N PHE A 40 -26.69 15.10 -12.67
CA PHE A 40 -25.87 15.28 -13.88
C PHE A 40 -26.70 15.02 -15.13
N ASP A 41 -26.37 15.75 -16.19
CA ASP A 41 -26.80 15.40 -17.54
C ASP A 41 -25.74 14.51 -18.20
N LEU A 42 -26.07 13.23 -18.42
CA LEU A 42 -25.23 12.31 -19.17
C LEU A 42 -25.61 12.36 -20.66
N GLN A 43 -24.62 12.61 -21.50
CA GLN A 43 -24.74 12.60 -22.95
C GLN A 43 -23.94 11.44 -23.55
N ALA A 44 -24.51 10.79 -24.56
CA ALA A 44 -23.80 9.76 -25.31
C ALA A 44 -22.53 10.33 -25.98
N LEU A 45 -21.45 9.57 -25.94
CA LEU A 45 -20.18 9.94 -26.60
C LEU A 45 -20.23 9.86 -28.12
N ASP A 46 -21.14 9.03 -28.65
CA ASP A 46 -21.32 8.86 -30.09
C ASP A 46 -22.19 10.01 -30.64
N PRO A 47 -21.65 10.89 -31.51
CA PRO A 47 -22.41 12.01 -32.07
C PRO A 47 -23.56 11.55 -32.98
N THR A 48 -23.57 10.29 -33.41
CA THR A 48 -24.64 9.72 -34.24
C THR A 48 -25.82 9.17 -33.42
N ARG A 49 -25.65 9.02 -32.10
CA ARG A 49 -26.70 8.57 -31.18
C ARG A 49 -27.03 9.68 -30.18
N SER A 50 -28.15 10.36 -30.39
CA SER A 50 -28.64 11.35 -29.44
C SER A 50 -29.37 10.67 -28.28
N GLY A 51 -28.82 10.75 -27.07
CA GLY A 51 -29.49 10.34 -25.85
C GLY A 51 -29.01 11.21 -24.69
N ARG A 52 -29.95 11.86 -23.98
CA ARG A 52 -29.69 12.55 -22.72
C ARG A 52 -30.35 11.76 -21.60
N LEU A 53 -29.58 11.45 -20.57
CA LEU A 53 -30.05 10.77 -19.37
C LEU A 53 -29.74 11.67 -18.17
N THR A 54 -30.77 11.95 -17.36
CA THR A 54 -30.54 12.60 -16.06
C THR A 54 -30.07 11.54 -15.08
N ALA A 55 -28.88 11.71 -14.53
CA ALA A 55 -28.30 10.82 -13.54
C ALA A 55 -28.24 11.46 -12.16
N PHE A 56 -28.51 10.68 -11.12
CA PHE A 56 -28.44 11.11 -9.72
C PHE A 56 -27.39 10.30 -8.97
N MET A 57 -26.51 11.00 -8.26
CA MET A 57 -25.54 10.42 -7.32
C MET A 57 -25.89 10.87 -5.90
N SER A 58 -26.14 9.94 -4.98
CA SER A 58 -26.51 10.29 -3.61
C SER A 58 -25.32 10.83 -2.82
N ALA A 59 -25.61 11.67 -1.82
CA ALA A 59 -24.62 12.13 -0.85
C ALA A 59 -23.97 10.94 -0.09
N ASP A 60 -24.76 9.94 0.31
CA ASP A 60 -24.26 8.74 0.99
C ASP A 60 -23.25 7.96 0.13
N PHE A 61 -23.54 7.79 -1.17
CA PHE A 61 -22.62 7.12 -2.08
C PHE A 61 -21.36 7.95 -2.30
N THR A 62 -21.50 9.28 -2.41
CA THR A 62 -20.36 10.20 -2.48
C THR A 62 -19.48 10.00 -1.24
N GLN A 63 -20.04 10.08 -0.05
CA GLN A 63 -19.32 9.90 1.21
C GLN A 63 -18.65 8.52 1.31
N GLN A 64 -19.31 7.44 0.87
CA GLN A 64 -18.70 6.11 0.83
C GLN A 64 -17.49 6.07 -0.10
N VAL A 65 -17.58 6.68 -1.28
CA VAL A 65 -16.46 6.78 -2.22
C VAL A 65 -15.34 7.63 -1.62
N GLU A 66 -15.65 8.77 -1.00
CA GLU A 66 -14.64 9.64 -0.38
C GLU A 66 -13.94 8.95 0.80
N GLN A 67 -14.69 8.21 1.63
CA GLN A 67 -14.14 7.44 2.74
C GLN A 67 -13.27 6.28 2.28
N ALA A 68 -13.69 5.57 1.22
CA ALA A 68 -12.94 4.43 0.69
C ALA A 68 -11.72 4.85 -0.14
N SER A 69 -11.81 5.96 -0.88
CA SER A 69 -10.75 6.42 -1.78
C SER A 69 -9.82 7.47 -1.17
N GLY A 70 -10.24 8.14 -0.09
CA GLY A 70 -9.54 9.29 0.50
C GLY A 70 -9.53 10.54 -0.39
N ILE A 71 -10.30 10.57 -1.48
CA ILE A 71 -10.44 11.74 -2.36
C ILE A 71 -11.72 12.48 -2.00
N MET A 72 -11.68 13.80 -1.92
CA MET A 72 -12.89 14.63 -1.94
C MET A 72 -13.32 14.85 -3.38
N LEU A 73 -14.55 14.49 -3.71
CA LEU A 73 -15.08 14.64 -5.06
C LEU A 73 -15.61 16.05 -5.25
N HIS A 74 -14.98 16.81 -6.14
CA HIS A 74 -15.44 18.13 -6.51
C HIS A 74 -16.36 18.05 -7.74
N GLU A 75 -17.12 19.12 -7.93
CA GLU A 75 -18.00 19.28 -9.09
C GLU A 75 -17.27 19.06 -10.41
N GLU A 76 -16.08 19.63 -10.50
CA GLU A 76 -15.20 19.64 -11.66
C GLU A 76 -14.61 18.27 -11.99
N ASP A 77 -14.33 17.43 -10.98
CA ASP A 77 -13.85 16.05 -11.18
C ASP A 77 -14.89 15.18 -11.90
N LEU A 78 -16.16 15.51 -11.69
CA LEU A 78 -17.31 14.74 -12.18
C LEU A 78 -17.81 15.22 -13.54
N VAL A 79 -17.22 16.29 -14.11
CA VAL A 79 -17.52 16.79 -15.45
C VAL A 79 -16.60 16.13 -16.48
N GLY A 80 -17.12 15.82 -17.67
CA GLY A 80 -16.35 15.23 -18.77
C GLY A 80 -16.67 13.76 -19.00
N ASP A 81 -15.78 13.08 -19.70
CA ASP A 81 -16.00 11.71 -20.16
C ASP A 81 -15.71 10.70 -19.05
N HIS A 82 -16.77 10.06 -18.56
CA HIS A 82 -16.70 9.09 -17.47
C HIS A 82 -17.40 7.79 -17.82
N THR A 83 -16.90 6.71 -17.23
CA THR A 83 -17.58 5.42 -17.20
C THR A 83 -18.23 5.27 -15.82
N VAL A 84 -19.55 5.13 -15.78
CA VAL A 84 -20.32 5.07 -14.54
C VAL A 84 -21.24 3.85 -14.55
N LEU A 85 -21.46 3.26 -13.38
CA LEU A 85 -22.42 2.18 -13.19
C LEU A 85 -23.75 2.79 -12.75
N LEU A 86 -24.81 2.54 -13.53
CA LEU A 86 -26.12 3.13 -13.32
C LEU A 86 -27.20 2.05 -13.15
N THR A 87 -28.15 2.29 -12.25
CA THR A 87 -29.45 1.62 -12.29
C THR A 87 -30.47 2.57 -12.91
N LEU A 88 -31.26 2.09 -13.88
CA LEU A 88 -32.26 2.93 -14.55
C LEU A 88 -33.59 2.91 -13.80
N THR A 89 -34.28 4.05 -13.76
CA THR A 89 -35.60 4.19 -13.14
C THR A 89 -36.46 5.12 -14.00
N VAL A 90 -37.74 4.79 -14.15
CA VAL A 90 -38.69 5.65 -14.86
C VAL A 90 -39.38 6.55 -13.85
N ASP A 91 -39.12 7.84 -13.94
CA ASP A 91 -39.78 8.89 -13.15
C ASP A 91 -40.94 9.52 -13.95
N PRO A 92 -42.13 9.68 -13.36
CA PRO A 92 -43.30 10.24 -14.05
C PRO A 92 -43.13 11.67 -14.59
N LEU A 93 -42.23 12.48 -13.99
CA LEU A 93 -42.00 13.89 -14.35
C LEU A 93 -40.76 14.06 -15.22
N LEU A 94 -39.70 13.29 -14.94
CA LEU A 94 -38.39 13.40 -15.59
C LEU A 94 -38.14 12.36 -16.69
N GLY A 95 -39.05 11.38 -16.84
CA GLY A 95 -38.90 10.29 -17.79
C GLY A 95 -37.86 9.26 -17.33
N LEU A 96 -37.06 8.73 -18.25
CA LEU A 96 -36.00 7.79 -17.89
C LEU A 96 -34.86 8.52 -17.17
N THR A 97 -34.54 8.06 -15.96
CA THR A 97 -33.45 8.59 -15.13
C THR A 97 -32.53 7.45 -14.71
N GLY A 98 -31.30 7.78 -14.31
CA GLY A 98 -30.30 6.82 -13.82
C GLY A 98 -29.86 7.17 -12.40
N ARG A 99 -29.65 6.16 -11.55
CA ARG A 99 -28.96 6.32 -10.26
C ARG A 99 -27.54 5.80 -10.38
N ILE A 100 -26.55 6.64 -10.13
CA ILE A 100 -25.13 6.25 -10.07
C ILE A 100 -24.91 5.42 -8.82
N ILE A 101 -24.38 4.21 -9.01
CA ILE A 101 -24.08 3.24 -7.97
C ILE A 101 -22.62 2.75 -8.03
N GLY A 102 -21.84 3.27 -8.98
CA GLY A 102 -20.43 2.94 -9.16
C GLY A 102 -19.74 3.95 -10.08
N LEU A 103 -18.46 4.21 -9.81
CA LEU A 103 -17.61 5.08 -10.62
C LEU A 103 -16.44 4.25 -11.17
N ASP A 104 -15.99 4.59 -12.36
CA ASP A 104 -14.77 3.99 -12.91
C ASP A 104 -13.53 4.41 -12.12
N ARG A 105 -12.61 3.44 -11.99
CA ARG A 105 -11.36 3.60 -11.26
C ARG A 105 -10.47 4.67 -11.89
N GLY A 106 -10.53 4.88 -13.20
CA GLY A 106 -9.71 5.85 -13.91
C GLY A 106 -9.90 7.29 -13.43
N LEU A 107 -11.10 7.65 -12.96
CA LEU A 107 -11.35 8.95 -12.35
C LEU A 107 -10.53 9.12 -11.06
N MET A 108 -10.60 8.14 -10.16
CA MET A 108 -9.90 8.17 -8.88
C MET A 108 -8.38 8.18 -9.06
N LEU A 109 -7.88 7.39 -10.01
CA LEU A 109 -6.44 7.33 -10.30
C LEU A 109 -5.87 8.66 -10.80
N ARG A 110 -6.65 9.43 -11.58
CA ARG A 110 -6.24 10.76 -12.04
C ARG A 110 -6.17 11.76 -10.89
N ALA A 111 -7.22 11.82 -10.07
CA ALA A 111 -7.26 12.69 -8.90
C ALA A 111 -6.13 12.34 -7.90
N TRP A 112 -5.83 11.06 -7.70
CA TRP A 112 -4.67 10.63 -6.91
C TRP A 112 -3.34 11.10 -7.50
N ALA A 113 -3.15 10.95 -8.81
CA ALA A 113 -1.91 11.36 -9.46
C ALA A 113 -1.68 12.88 -9.38
N GLU A 114 -2.73 13.68 -9.55
CA GLU A 114 -2.67 15.14 -9.43
C GLU A 114 -2.33 15.57 -8.00
N ARG A 115 -2.97 14.96 -6.99
CA ARG A 115 -2.67 15.24 -5.59
C ARG A 115 -1.26 14.82 -5.21
N ASP A 116 -0.81 13.67 -5.69
CA ASP A 116 0.57 13.20 -5.44
C ASP A 116 1.59 14.11 -6.12
N ALA A 117 1.30 14.64 -7.32
CA ALA A 117 2.16 15.62 -7.98
C ALA A 117 2.29 16.91 -7.15
N GLN A 118 1.19 17.43 -6.60
CA GLN A 118 1.21 18.61 -5.73
C GLN A 118 2.04 18.40 -4.46
N VAL A 119 1.88 17.24 -3.81
CA VAL A 119 2.66 16.89 -2.60
C VAL A 119 4.14 16.77 -2.95
N ARG A 120 4.47 16.09 -4.05
CA ARG A 120 5.84 15.98 -4.53
C ARG A 120 6.45 17.36 -4.81
N GLU A 121 5.75 18.23 -5.53
CA GLU A 121 6.24 19.58 -5.84
C GLU A 121 6.51 20.38 -4.57
N ALA A 122 5.63 20.28 -3.56
CA ALA A 122 5.85 20.90 -2.26
C ALA A 122 7.07 20.33 -1.52
N LEU A 123 7.29 19.01 -1.54
CA LEU A 123 8.46 18.39 -0.92
C LEU A 123 9.76 18.74 -1.65
N ASP A 124 9.73 18.81 -2.98
CA ASP A 124 10.87 19.15 -3.83
C ASP A 124 11.27 20.62 -3.65
N ALA A 125 10.30 21.54 -3.57
CA ALA A 125 10.53 22.95 -3.28
C ALA A 125 11.25 23.18 -1.93
N ASN A 126 11.11 22.25 -0.98
CA ASN A 126 11.78 22.27 0.32
C ASN A 126 13.09 21.44 0.33
N GLY A 127 13.52 20.88 -0.80
CA GLY A 127 14.71 20.03 -0.90
C GLY A 127 14.61 18.73 -0.09
N LEU A 128 13.40 18.23 0.14
CA LEU A 128 13.15 17.01 0.92
C LEU A 128 13.07 15.76 0.04
N TRP A 129 12.55 15.91 -1.18
CA TRP A 129 12.18 14.78 -2.04
C TRP A 129 13.32 13.79 -2.32
N GLU A 130 14.55 14.29 -2.49
CA GLU A 130 15.71 13.46 -2.82
C GLU A 130 16.48 12.92 -1.61
N ARG A 131 16.18 13.38 -0.38
CA ARG A 131 16.98 13.07 0.82
C ARG A 131 17.14 11.58 1.08
N GLN A 132 16.07 10.81 0.89
CA GLN A 132 16.12 9.36 1.03
C GLN A 132 17.05 8.71 -0.01
N ARG A 133 17.13 9.21 -1.25
CA ARG A 133 18.03 8.69 -2.29
C ARG A 133 19.49 9.08 -2.07
N GLU A 134 19.72 10.17 -1.34
CA GLU A 134 21.05 10.68 -0.99
C GLU A 134 21.68 9.93 0.19
N LEU A 135 20.89 9.13 0.93
CA LEU A 135 21.42 8.29 2.00
C LEU A 135 22.53 7.36 1.47
N PRO A 136 23.57 7.08 2.27
CA PRO A 136 24.58 6.12 1.87
C PRO A 136 24.00 4.69 1.89
N MET A 137 24.44 3.85 0.94
CA MET A 137 24.09 2.44 0.93
C MET A 137 24.55 1.76 2.23
N PRO A 138 23.69 1.01 2.98
CA PRO A 138 24.05 0.39 4.26
C PRO A 138 25.24 -0.55 4.13
N ARG A 139 26.34 -0.29 4.85
CA ARG A 139 27.56 -1.13 4.75
C ARG A 139 27.35 -2.55 5.25
N ARG A 140 26.40 -2.73 6.16
CA ARG A 140 26.03 -3.99 6.81
C ARG A 140 24.51 -4.12 6.78
N LEU A 141 24.04 -5.36 6.91
CA LEU A 141 22.61 -5.66 7.01
C LEU A 141 22.42 -6.61 8.19
N ARG A 142 22.26 -6.04 9.39
CA ARG A 142 22.13 -6.78 10.66
C ARG A 142 20.71 -6.80 11.17
N ARG A 143 19.94 -5.73 10.99
CA ARG A 143 18.53 -5.70 11.36
C ARG A 143 17.69 -5.02 10.29
N VAL A 144 16.61 -5.68 9.95
CA VAL A 144 15.69 -5.23 8.90
C VAL A 144 14.29 -5.17 9.49
N PHE A 145 13.62 -4.05 9.28
CA PHE A 145 12.20 -3.88 9.61
C PHE A 145 11.39 -4.07 8.33
N LEU A 146 10.51 -5.07 8.32
CA LEU A 146 9.67 -5.41 7.18
C LEU A 146 8.22 -5.04 7.50
N ILE A 147 7.67 -4.09 6.75
CA ILE A 147 6.23 -3.81 6.70
C ILE A 147 5.67 -4.62 5.53
N GLU A 148 4.76 -5.54 5.83
CA GLU A 148 4.24 -6.51 4.86
C GLU A 148 2.72 -6.69 5.01
N PRO A 149 2.05 -7.33 4.04
CA PRO A 149 0.60 -7.44 4.07
C PRO A 149 0.12 -8.39 5.16
N ASP A 150 -0.95 -8.03 5.86
CA ASP A 150 -1.64 -8.90 6.81
C ASP A 150 -2.70 -9.79 6.11
N ASP A 151 -2.28 -10.55 5.10
CA ASP A 151 -3.18 -11.37 4.27
C ASP A 151 -2.97 -12.89 4.48
N GLY A 152 -1.99 -13.28 5.29
CA GLY A 152 -1.61 -14.66 5.52
C GLY A 152 -1.06 -15.39 4.28
N ALA A 153 -0.85 -14.68 3.17
CA ALA A 153 -0.31 -15.24 1.94
C ALA A 153 1.24 -15.26 1.99
N PRO A 154 1.89 -16.21 1.29
CA PRO A 154 3.33 -16.20 1.17
C PRO A 154 3.80 -15.02 0.32
N HIS A 155 4.72 -14.23 0.85
CA HIS A 155 5.35 -13.10 0.15
C HIS A 155 6.83 -13.39 -0.02
N ALA A 156 7.30 -13.50 -1.27
CA ALA A 156 8.64 -14.01 -1.58
C ALA A 156 9.78 -13.28 -0.85
N ILE A 157 9.66 -11.97 -0.62
CA ILE A 157 10.66 -11.22 0.15
C ILE A 157 10.57 -11.51 1.65
N GLY A 158 9.36 -11.58 2.21
CA GLY A 158 9.13 -11.91 3.61
C GLY A 158 9.64 -13.31 3.94
N ASP A 159 9.32 -14.31 3.11
CA ASP A 159 9.77 -15.68 3.28
C ASP A 159 11.30 -15.80 3.16
N GLY A 160 11.89 -15.08 2.20
CA GLY A 160 13.34 -15.03 2.00
C GLY A 160 14.07 -14.44 3.21
N LEU A 161 13.56 -13.33 3.75
CA LEU A 161 14.12 -12.68 4.93
C LEU A 161 13.90 -13.50 6.21
N ALA A 162 12.76 -14.17 6.35
CA ALA A 162 12.49 -15.08 7.46
C ALA A 162 13.52 -16.22 7.49
N ARG A 163 13.80 -16.82 6.34
CA ARG A 163 14.86 -17.82 6.21
C ARG A 163 16.24 -17.26 6.57
N TRP A 164 16.57 -16.03 6.17
CA TRP A 164 17.84 -15.41 6.56
C TRP A 164 17.95 -15.16 8.07
N ASN A 165 16.83 -14.81 8.70
CA ASN A 165 16.75 -14.67 10.15
C ASN A 165 16.94 -16.00 10.88
N GLU A 166 16.30 -17.08 10.41
CA GLU A 166 16.49 -18.44 10.95
C GLU A 166 17.94 -18.92 10.83
N LEU A 167 18.62 -18.54 9.75
CA LEU A 167 20.05 -18.83 9.55
C LEU A 167 20.99 -17.91 10.35
N GLY A 168 20.45 -16.94 11.11
CA GLY A 168 21.24 -15.97 11.87
C GLY A 168 22.01 -14.97 11.01
N MET A 169 21.63 -14.81 9.74
CA MET A 169 22.28 -13.84 8.85
C MET A 169 21.88 -12.40 9.20
N ILE A 170 20.61 -12.21 9.56
CA ILE A 170 20.01 -10.93 9.94
C ILE A 170 19.08 -11.12 11.15
N ALA A 171 18.70 -10.04 11.82
CA ALA A 171 17.54 -9.97 12.71
C ALA A 171 16.36 -9.36 11.93
N LEU A 172 15.27 -10.11 11.79
CA LEU A 172 14.08 -9.64 11.08
C LEU A 172 12.99 -9.22 12.07
N ILE A 173 12.46 -8.01 11.88
CA ILE A 173 11.26 -7.53 12.58
C ILE A 173 10.14 -7.44 11.53
N ARG A 174 9.11 -8.28 11.70
CA ARG A 174 7.94 -8.34 10.81
C ARG A 174 6.83 -7.48 11.40
N HIS A 175 6.23 -6.62 10.58
CA HIS A 175 5.12 -5.75 10.94
C HIS A 175 3.99 -5.93 9.91
N PRO A 176 3.04 -6.83 10.16
CA PRO A 176 1.91 -7.04 9.27
C PRO A 176 0.99 -5.81 9.27
N LEU A 177 0.50 -5.42 8.09
CA LEU A 177 -0.35 -4.25 7.89
C LEU A 177 -1.38 -4.51 6.79
N ALA A 178 -2.65 -4.18 7.07
CA ALA A 178 -3.72 -4.23 6.09
C ALA A 178 -3.75 -2.93 5.25
N PHE A 179 -3.01 -2.90 4.14
CA PHE A 179 -2.76 -1.66 3.38
C PHE A 179 -4.00 -1.04 2.70
N GLU A 180 -5.02 -1.86 2.44
CA GLU A 180 -6.23 -1.45 1.71
C GLU A 180 -7.43 -1.26 2.66
N GLU A 181 -7.26 -1.48 3.97
CA GLU A 181 -8.32 -1.33 4.95
C GLU A 181 -8.43 0.11 5.50
N PRO A 182 -9.64 0.53 5.94
CA PRO A 182 -9.79 1.77 6.69
C PRO A 182 -8.84 1.82 7.89
N GLY A 183 -8.09 2.90 8.02
CA GLY A 183 -7.10 3.07 9.10
C GLY A 183 -5.66 2.70 8.71
N ALA A 184 -5.42 2.20 7.49
CA ALA A 184 -4.07 1.88 6.98
C ALA A 184 -3.07 3.04 7.12
N VAL A 185 -3.52 4.30 6.98
CA VAL A 185 -2.67 5.50 7.18
C VAL A 185 -2.15 5.56 8.62
N ALA A 186 -3.04 5.45 9.62
CA ALA A 186 -2.65 5.49 11.02
C ALA A 186 -1.75 4.29 11.39
N ALA A 187 -2.07 3.11 10.84
CA ALA A 187 -1.24 1.92 11.00
C ALA A 187 0.17 2.10 10.41
N LEU A 188 0.30 2.74 9.23
CA LEU A 188 1.59 3.01 8.62
C LEU A 188 2.41 4.00 9.45
N HIS A 189 1.80 5.07 9.95
CA HIS A 189 2.49 6.00 10.85
C HIS A 189 3.03 5.27 12.09
N SER A 190 2.21 4.43 12.72
CA SER A 190 2.60 3.58 13.85
C SER A 190 3.73 2.59 13.50
N ALA A 191 3.69 1.98 12.32
CA ALA A 191 4.74 1.08 11.86
C ALA A 191 6.08 1.81 11.71
N PHE A 192 6.07 3.04 11.18
CA PHE A 192 7.27 3.87 11.09
C PHE A 192 7.72 4.47 12.42
N ASP A 193 6.81 4.70 13.38
CA ASP A 193 7.18 4.99 14.77
C ASP A 193 7.97 3.82 15.37
N ALA A 194 7.44 2.60 15.25
CA ALA A 194 8.12 1.41 15.75
C ALA A 194 9.48 1.17 15.06
N ALA A 195 9.59 1.45 13.76
CA ALA A 195 10.87 1.39 13.06
C ALA A 195 11.85 2.47 13.56
N ASN A 196 11.37 3.69 13.83
CA ASN A 196 12.21 4.74 14.40
C ASN A 196 12.74 4.36 15.78
N ASP A 197 11.91 3.74 16.62
CA ASP A 197 12.36 3.24 17.91
C ASP A 197 13.52 2.24 17.74
N GLN A 198 13.43 1.30 16.80
CA GLN A 198 14.53 0.35 16.52
C GLN A 198 15.82 1.04 16.07
N PHE A 199 15.70 2.16 15.35
CA PHE A 199 16.84 3.00 14.99
C PHE A 199 17.43 3.70 16.21
N ASP A 200 16.62 4.28 17.09
CA ASP A 200 17.07 4.99 18.30
C ASP A 200 17.79 4.05 19.29
N TRP A 201 17.40 2.78 19.34
CA TRP A 201 18.14 1.73 20.06
C TRP A 201 19.45 1.31 19.37
N GLY A 202 19.81 1.95 18.25
CA GLY A 202 21.07 1.82 17.53
C GLY A 202 21.17 0.57 16.65
N THR A 203 20.03 0.01 16.23
CA THR A 203 20.02 -1.35 15.70
C THR A 203 19.48 -1.52 14.30
N LEU A 204 18.78 -0.55 13.73
CA LEU A 204 18.10 -0.70 12.44
C LEU A 204 18.99 -0.28 11.26
N ASP A 205 19.10 -1.13 10.22
CA ASP A 205 19.89 -0.80 9.02
C ASP A 205 19.03 -0.39 7.81
N ALA A 206 17.80 -0.92 7.70
CA ALA A 206 16.89 -0.61 6.60
C ALA A 206 15.43 -0.92 6.97
N VAL A 207 14.52 -0.17 6.35
CA VAL A 207 13.08 -0.49 6.34
C VAL A 207 12.71 -1.01 4.95
N ILE A 208 11.99 -2.12 4.91
CA ILE A 208 11.43 -2.69 3.69
C ILE A 208 9.92 -2.56 3.76
N VAL A 209 9.32 -1.99 2.73
CA VAL A 209 7.87 -1.96 2.55
C VAL A 209 7.50 -2.87 1.38
N GLU A 210 6.77 -3.94 1.66
CA GLU A 210 6.22 -4.87 0.67
C GLU A 210 4.69 -4.79 0.74
N PRO A 211 4.04 -3.98 -0.11
CA PRO A 211 2.59 -3.81 -0.05
C PRO A 211 1.78 -5.02 -0.54
N GLY A 212 2.44 -6.01 -1.18
CA GLY A 212 1.75 -7.16 -1.76
C GLY A 212 1.01 -6.88 -3.07
N THR A 213 0.29 -7.88 -3.57
CA THR A 213 -0.42 -7.80 -4.84
C THR A 213 -1.81 -7.21 -4.65
N GLY A 214 -1.89 -5.89 -4.48
CA GLY A 214 -3.11 -5.11 -4.35
C GLY A 214 -3.19 -3.97 -5.37
N PHE A 215 -4.24 -3.17 -5.30
CA PHE A 215 -4.53 -2.16 -6.33
C PHE A 215 -4.87 -0.78 -5.75
N ALA A 216 -5.14 -0.66 -4.46
CA ALA A 216 -5.59 0.56 -3.80
C ALA A 216 -4.68 0.97 -2.63
N PHE A 217 -3.36 1.02 -2.85
CA PHE A 217 -2.36 1.41 -1.85
C PHE A 217 -2.29 2.91 -1.57
N ARG A 218 -3.44 3.59 -1.47
CA ARG A 218 -3.50 5.05 -1.29
C ARG A 218 -2.80 5.51 -0.02
N ALA A 219 -2.80 4.69 1.03
CA ALA A 219 -2.16 5.01 2.31
C ALA A 219 -0.64 5.27 2.18
N LEU A 220 0.02 4.69 1.17
CA LEU A 220 1.44 4.94 0.84
C LEU A 220 1.69 6.31 0.19
N SER A 221 0.63 7.02 -0.19
CA SER A 221 0.64 8.39 -0.70
C SER A 221 0.07 9.40 0.32
N ASP A 222 0.09 9.08 1.61
CA ASP A 222 -0.26 10.05 2.65
C ASP A 222 0.77 11.21 2.70
N PRO A 223 0.36 12.49 2.61
CA PRO A 223 1.29 13.62 2.59
C PRO A 223 2.11 13.76 3.89
N GLY A 224 1.48 13.52 5.04
CA GLY A 224 2.15 13.61 6.34
C GLY A 224 3.21 12.52 6.48
N LEU A 225 2.89 11.31 6.04
CA LEU A 225 3.84 10.20 5.97
C LEU A 225 4.98 10.54 5.00
N ALA A 226 4.69 11.00 3.78
CA ALA A 226 5.71 11.32 2.79
C ALA A 226 6.74 12.35 3.30
N GLN A 227 6.26 13.42 3.95
CA GLN A 227 7.15 14.42 4.56
C GLN A 227 8.06 13.80 5.62
N ARG A 228 7.52 12.96 6.49
CA ARG A 228 8.29 12.26 7.53
C ARG A 228 9.31 11.30 6.93
N LEU A 229 8.95 10.56 5.89
CA LEU A 229 9.81 9.54 5.29
C LEU A 229 11.00 10.14 4.54
N CYS A 230 10.88 11.35 3.99
CA CYS A 230 12.02 12.08 3.42
C CYS A 230 13.17 12.27 4.42
N GLU A 231 12.88 12.40 5.71
CA GLU A 231 13.88 12.62 6.76
C GLU A 231 14.19 11.36 7.56
N PHE A 232 13.62 10.21 7.17
CA PHE A 232 13.83 8.96 7.89
C PHE A 232 15.31 8.56 7.86
N PRO A 233 15.91 8.16 8.99
CA PRO A 233 17.37 8.10 9.14
C PRO A 233 18.02 6.89 8.47
N VAL A 234 17.24 5.89 8.08
CA VAL A 234 17.71 4.68 7.39
C VAL A 234 17.08 4.54 6.01
N PRO A 235 17.76 3.85 5.07
CA PRO A 235 17.22 3.61 3.74
C PRO A 235 15.88 2.86 3.76
N ILE A 236 14.92 3.40 3.01
CA ILE A 236 13.62 2.77 2.76
C ILE A 236 13.66 2.08 1.39
N LEU A 237 13.43 0.77 1.39
CA LEU A 237 13.33 -0.06 0.19
C LEU A 237 11.87 -0.46 -0.01
N THR A 238 11.33 -0.31 -1.20
CA THR A 238 9.93 -0.66 -1.46
C THR A 238 9.75 -1.48 -2.73
N ARG A 239 8.77 -2.38 -2.76
CA ARG A 239 8.31 -2.95 -4.04
C ARG A 239 7.31 -1.98 -4.69
N ARG A 240 7.59 -1.64 -5.94
CA ARG A 240 6.82 -0.68 -6.74
C ARG A 240 5.37 -1.10 -6.84
N THR A 241 4.49 -0.19 -6.45
CA THR A 241 3.04 -0.36 -6.57
C THR A 241 2.53 0.07 -7.94
N ARG A 242 1.33 -0.41 -8.31
CA ARG A 242 0.63 -0.04 -9.55
C ARG A 242 -0.84 0.26 -9.23
N PRO A 243 -1.26 1.54 -9.18
CA PRO A 243 -0.52 2.76 -9.55
C PRO A 243 0.67 3.07 -8.65
N VAL A 244 1.62 3.87 -9.14
CA VAL A 244 2.80 4.32 -8.38
C VAL A 244 2.37 5.29 -7.29
N THR A 245 2.95 5.16 -6.09
CA THR A 245 2.64 5.98 -4.91
C THR A 245 3.75 6.99 -4.60
N LEU A 246 3.50 7.92 -3.65
CA LEU A 246 4.55 8.83 -3.18
C LEU A 246 5.72 8.07 -2.56
N LEU A 247 5.45 7.01 -1.78
CA LEU A 247 6.49 6.16 -1.21
C LEU A 247 7.43 5.59 -2.30
N ASP A 248 6.88 5.08 -3.40
CA ASP A 248 7.69 4.60 -4.53
C ASP A 248 8.58 5.68 -5.13
N GLY A 249 8.12 6.93 -5.07
CA GLY A 249 8.79 8.12 -5.56
C GLY A 249 9.81 8.72 -4.61
N LEU A 250 9.71 8.54 -3.29
CA LEU A 250 10.66 9.12 -2.33
C LEU A 250 11.63 8.09 -1.76
N ALA A 251 11.29 6.78 -1.77
CA ALA A 251 12.10 5.74 -1.17
C ALA A 251 13.54 5.75 -1.71
N PHE A 252 14.49 5.32 -0.86
CA PHE A 252 15.91 5.16 -1.24
C PHE A 252 16.03 4.37 -2.55
N ARG A 253 15.28 3.25 -2.66
CA ARG A 253 15.06 2.53 -3.93
C ARG A 253 13.67 1.88 -3.97
N SER A 254 13.07 1.87 -5.16
CA SER A 254 11.81 1.19 -5.48
C SER A 254 12.03 0.16 -6.58
N PHE A 255 11.57 -1.08 -6.36
CA PHE A 255 11.87 -2.24 -7.20
C PHE A 255 10.63 -2.80 -7.88
N ASP A 256 10.71 -3.15 -9.16
CA ASP A 256 9.57 -3.77 -9.86
C ASP A 256 9.25 -5.18 -9.35
N THR A 257 10.26 -5.91 -8.86
CA THR A 257 10.10 -7.28 -8.38
C THR A 257 10.77 -7.52 -7.02
N ALA A 258 10.22 -8.46 -6.25
CA ALA A 258 10.85 -8.93 -5.00
C ALA A 258 12.26 -9.52 -5.25
N ARG A 259 12.52 -10.06 -6.44
CA ARG A 259 13.84 -10.59 -6.83
C ARG A 259 14.88 -9.47 -6.91
N ASP A 260 14.54 -8.34 -7.51
CA ASP A 260 15.46 -7.21 -7.66
C ASP A 260 15.78 -6.58 -6.31
N LEU A 261 14.77 -6.50 -5.44
CA LEU A 261 14.94 -6.07 -4.04
C LEU A 261 15.90 -7.03 -3.30
N ALA A 262 15.64 -8.34 -3.37
CA ALA A 262 16.51 -9.34 -2.75
C ALA A 262 17.94 -9.29 -3.28
N ALA A 263 18.13 -9.03 -4.58
CA ALA A 263 19.46 -8.90 -5.19
C ALA A 263 20.26 -7.76 -4.55
N LEU A 264 19.63 -6.60 -4.27
CA LEU A 264 20.30 -5.52 -3.57
C LEU A 264 20.73 -5.92 -2.16
N LEU A 265 19.86 -6.61 -1.41
CA LEU A 265 20.18 -7.04 -0.05
C LEU A 265 21.35 -8.05 -0.04
N ILE A 266 21.37 -8.97 -1.02
CA ILE A 266 22.50 -9.90 -1.23
C ILE A 266 23.79 -9.13 -1.53
N GLU A 267 23.73 -8.07 -2.33
CA GLU A 267 24.90 -7.23 -2.62
C GLU A 267 25.47 -6.60 -1.34
N ILE A 268 24.60 -6.10 -0.45
CA ILE A 268 25.01 -5.55 0.85
C ILE A 268 25.71 -6.63 1.69
N LEU A 269 25.12 -7.81 1.80
CA LEU A 269 25.71 -8.94 2.55
C LEU A 269 27.05 -9.41 1.96
N HIS A 270 27.17 -9.46 0.63
CA HIS A 270 28.44 -9.78 -0.03
C HIS A 270 29.51 -8.71 0.22
N ARG A 271 29.13 -7.43 0.25
CA ARG A 271 30.05 -6.36 0.62
C ARG A 271 30.50 -6.53 2.07
N GLU A 272 29.57 -6.78 2.98
CA GLU A 272 29.89 -7.02 4.39
C GLU A 272 30.87 -8.19 4.57
N LEU A 273 30.66 -9.29 3.83
CA LEU A 273 31.57 -10.44 3.86
C LEU A 273 32.97 -10.11 3.33
N ARG A 274 33.06 -9.28 2.28
CA ARG A 274 34.37 -8.84 1.72
C ARG A 274 35.10 -7.90 2.66
N GLU A 275 34.38 -7.05 3.39
CA GLU A 275 34.94 -6.09 4.35
C GLU A 275 35.23 -6.73 5.72
N ALA A 276 34.79 -7.98 5.96
CA ALA A 276 35.06 -8.70 7.18
C ALA A 276 36.55 -9.04 7.30
N ASP A 277 37.17 -8.67 8.43
CA ASP A 277 38.54 -9.07 8.78
C ASP A 277 38.56 -10.53 9.24
N ARG A 278 38.41 -11.42 8.27
CA ARG A 278 38.31 -12.87 8.49
C ARG A 278 39.53 -13.45 9.22
N PRO A 279 40.79 -13.06 8.91
CA PRO A 279 41.94 -13.49 9.68
C PRO A 279 41.84 -13.13 11.17
N ARG A 280 41.38 -11.92 11.50
CA ARG A 280 41.15 -11.51 12.88
C ARG A 280 40.04 -12.32 13.55
N LEU A 281 38.91 -12.53 12.88
CA LEU A 281 37.80 -13.32 13.42
C LEU A 281 38.20 -14.79 13.65
N GLU A 282 38.99 -15.38 12.75
CA GLU A 282 39.54 -16.73 12.89
C GLU A 282 40.59 -16.81 14.01
N ALA A 283 41.37 -15.75 14.24
CA ALA A 283 42.25 -15.66 15.42
C ALA A 283 41.46 -15.63 16.73
N ILE A 284 40.38 -14.83 16.79
CA ILE A 284 39.48 -14.78 17.96
C ILE A 284 38.84 -16.16 18.21
N ALA A 285 38.33 -16.81 17.16
CA ALA A 285 37.70 -18.12 17.28
C ALA A 285 38.68 -19.21 17.78
N ARG A 286 39.96 -19.15 17.39
CA ARG A 286 41.00 -20.06 17.89
C ARG A 286 41.28 -19.85 19.38
N GLU A 287 41.31 -18.60 19.85
CA GLU A 287 41.58 -18.27 21.24
C GLU A 287 40.42 -18.67 22.16
N LEU A 288 39.18 -18.42 21.74
CA LEU A 288 37.98 -18.72 22.54
C LEU A 288 37.65 -20.22 22.61
N GLY A 289 38.21 -21.04 21.71
CA GLY A 289 37.84 -22.44 21.58
C GLY A 289 36.39 -22.65 21.09
N PRO A 290 35.88 -23.89 21.06
CA PRO A 290 34.48 -24.15 20.75
C PRO A 290 33.58 -23.52 21.83
N ALA A 291 32.53 -22.81 21.41
CA ALA A 291 31.55 -22.25 22.33
C ALA A 291 30.94 -23.39 23.19
N PRO A 292 30.80 -23.21 24.51
CA PRO A 292 30.07 -24.17 25.33
C PRO A 292 28.64 -24.31 24.78
N ALA A 293 28.12 -25.54 24.78
CA ALA A 293 26.75 -25.80 24.35
C ALA A 293 25.78 -24.92 25.15
N ALA A 294 24.66 -24.51 24.54
CA ALA A 294 23.70 -23.61 25.18
C ALA A 294 23.17 -24.15 26.54
N GLU A 295 23.27 -25.46 26.77
CA GLU A 295 22.90 -26.15 28.01
C GLU A 295 23.94 -25.98 29.16
N ASP A 296 25.17 -25.55 28.86
CA ASP A 296 26.27 -25.43 29.82
C ASP A 296 26.50 -23.99 30.34
N ARG A 297 25.60 -23.03 30.04
CA ARG A 297 25.74 -21.67 30.60
C ARG A 297 25.47 -21.68 32.11
N PRO A 298 26.45 -21.36 32.97
CA PRO A 298 26.20 -21.23 34.40
C PRO A 298 25.24 -20.06 34.66
N VAL A 299 24.26 -20.27 35.53
CA VAL A 299 23.22 -19.30 35.93
C VAL A 299 23.79 -18.07 36.66
N ASN A 300 25.09 -18.04 36.96
CA ASN A 300 25.71 -16.92 37.68
C ASN A 300 26.84 -16.27 36.87
N GLY A 301 26.70 -14.97 36.65
CA GLY A 301 27.75 -14.10 36.15
C GLY A 301 28.92 -14.06 37.12
N ALA A 302 29.92 -14.89 36.88
CA ALA A 302 31.26 -14.68 37.40
C ALA A 302 32.05 -13.93 36.32
N ALA A 303 32.67 -12.82 36.72
CA ALA A 303 33.45 -11.95 35.87
C ALA A 303 34.60 -12.72 35.20
N LEU A 304 34.76 -12.52 33.89
CA LEU A 304 35.78 -13.16 33.04
C LEU A 304 37.18 -12.52 33.18
N PHE A 305 37.41 -11.75 34.25
CA PHE A 305 38.71 -11.15 34.55
C PHE A 305 38.97 -11.20 36.06
N ASP A 306 39.66 -12.27 36.47
CA ASP A 306 40.67 -12.32 37.54
C ASP A 306 41.62 -13.49 37.23
#